data_AF-A0A7M3X496-F1
#
_entry.id   AF-A0A7M3X496-F1
#
_cell.length_a   1.000
_cell.length_b   1.000
_cell.length_c   1.000
_cell.angle_alpha   90.00
_cell.angle_beta   90.00
_cell.angle_gamma   90.00
#
_symmetry.space_group_name_H-M   'P 1'
#
loop_
_entity.id
_entity.type
_entity.pdbx_description
1 polymer ?
#
loop_
_entity_poly.entity_id
_entity_poly.type
_entity_poly.pdbx_seq_one_letter_code
_entity_poly.pdbx_strand_id
1 'polypeptide(L)'
;CIHIGHAIMDLRYYAGGDDIQTWTPLVQTINAKMEFMPLDAEIEAGNRFRLSLLSTGEDYLPASTSSVVFIQEGETSTLQLDTFNPNDRRYFTPPTCTHELC
;
A
#
# COMPACT_ATOMS: atom_id res chain seq x y z
N CYS A 1 -3.32 -12.72 11.35
CA CYS A 1 -2.60 -11.98 10.30
C CYS A 1 -2.29 -10.60 10.84
N ILE A 2 -1.05 -10.13 10.74
CA ILE A 2 -0.68 -8.76 11.12
C ILE A 2 -0.90 -7.88 9.90
N HIS A 3 -1.58 -6.75 10.08
CA HIS A 3 -1.72 -5.72 9.05
C HIS A 3 -0.51 -4.79 9.14
N ILE A 4 0.33 -4.80 8.12
CA ILE A 4 1.65 -4.15 8.16
C ILE A 4 1.72 -2.90 7.29
N GLY A 5 0.91 -2.82 6.23
CA GLY A 5 0.97 -1.73 5.27
C GLY A 5 -0.36 -1.56 4.55
N HIS A 6 -0.60 -0.35 4.09
CA HIS A 6 -1.87 0.06 3.52
C HIS A 6 -1.64 1.10 2.41
N ALA A 7 -2.47 1.02 1.37
CA ALA A 7 -2.47 1.93 0.22
C ALA A 7 -3.91 2.20 -0.20
N ILE A 8 -4.21 3.44 -0.58
CA ILE A 8 -5.49 3.83 -1.16
C ILE A 8 -5.24 4.69 -2.38
N MET A 9 -6.12 4.54 -3.36
CA MET A 9 -6.14 5.35 -4.56
C MET A 9 -7.58 5.64 -4.95
N ASP A 10 -7.84 6.88 -5.32
CA ASP A 10 -8.96 7.22 -6.17
C ASP A 10 -8.58 6.92 -7.62
N LEU A 11 -9.34 6.06 -8.31
CA LEU A 11 -9.02 5.60 -9.67
C LEU A 11 -9.04 6.70 -10.73
N ARG A 12 -9.47 7.92 -10.40
CA ARG A 12 -9.27 9.11 -11.25
C ARG A 12 -7.80 9.51 -11.35
N TYR A 13 -6.95 9.06 -10.44
CA TYR A 13 -5.51 9.33 -10.41
C TYR A 13 -4.72 8.06 -10.69
N TYR A 14 -5.25 7.15 -11.52
CA TYR A 14 -4.65 5.83 -11.74
C TYR A 14 -3.21 5.90 -12.26
N ALA A 15 -2.83 6.99 -12.94
CA ALA A 15 -1.47 7.19 -13.44
C ALA A 15 -0.46 7.57 -12.33
N GLY A 16 -0.93 7.84 -11.11
CA GLY A 16 -0.17 8.41 -10.00
C GLY A 16 -0.08 9.94 -10.08
N GLY A 17 0.38 10.56 -8.99
CA GLY A 17 0.49 12.02 -8.88
C GLY A 17 -0.85 12.72 -8.68
N ASP A 18 -0.89 14.00 -9.02
CA ASP A 18 -2.01 14.91 -8.72
C ASP A 18 -2.88 15.24 -9.94
N ASP A 19 -2.57 14.69 -11.11
CA ASP A 19 -3.33 14.91 -12.33
C ASP A 19 -4.52 13.95 -12.41
N ILE A 20 -5.68 14.47 -12.82
CA ILE A 20 -6.89 13.66 -13.03
C ILE A 20 -6.89 13.07 -14.44
N GLN A 21 -7.21 11.78 -14.54
CA GLN A 21 -7.50 11.07 -15.79
C GLN A 21 -8.98 10.66 -15.87
N THR A 22 -9.51 10.64 -17.09
CA THR A 22 -10.86 10.10 -17.37
C THR A 22 -10.74 8.74 -18.04
N TRP A 23 -11.61 7.81 -17.64
CA TRP A 23 -11.75 6.49 -18.26
C TRP A 23 -13.20 6.00 -18.11
N THR A 24 -13.56 4.98 -18.88
CA THR A 24 -14.91 4.38 -18.92
C THR A 24 -14.89 3.02 -18.24
N PRO A 25 -15.44 2.90 -17.01
CA PRO A 25 -15.55 1.62 -16.32
C PRO A 25 -16.26 0.57 -17.17
N LEU A 26 -15.93 -0.71 -16.96
CA LEU A 26 -16.46 -1.88 -17.68
C LEU A 26 -16.04 -1.99 -19.17
N VAL A 27 -15.55 -0.92 -19.79
CA VAL A 27 -15.14 -0.91 -21.21
C VAL A 27 -13.63 -0.75 -21.36
N GLN A 28 -12.99 0.01 -20.47
CA GLN A 28 -11.55 0.27 -20.50
C GLN A 28 -10.84 -0.39 -19.32
N THR A 29 -9.63 -0.89 -19.57
CA THR A 29 -8.68 -1.33 -18.55
C THR A 29 -7.66 -0.23 -18.28
N ILE A 30 -7.43 0.06 -17.00
CA ILE A 30 -6.40 0.98 -16.53
C ILE A 30 -5.34 0.22 -15.73
N ASN A 31 -4.10 0.72 -15.71
CA ASN A 31 -3.07 0.25 -14.80
C ASN A 31 -2.95 1.24 -13.65
N ALA A 32 -3.47 0.87 -12.49
CA ALA A 32 -3.50 1.71 -11.29
C ALA A 32 -2.16 1.64 -10.55
N LYS A 33 -1.37 2.73 -10.63
CA LYS A 33 -0.07 2.86 -9.98
C LYS A 33 -0.22 3.30 -8.53
N MET A 34 -0.50 2.35 -7.65
CA MET A 34 -0.71 2.60 -6.23
C MET A 34 0.61 2.59 -5.46
N GLU A 35 0.76 3.53 -4.52
CA GLU A 35 1.89 3.59 -3.60
C GLU A 35 1.40 3.24 -2.19
N PHE A 36 2.13 2.35 -1.51
CA PHE A 36 1.92 2.05 -0.10
C PHE A 36 2.52 3.14 0.77
N MET A 37 1.88 3.40 1.91
CA MET A 37 2.54 4.18 2.95
C MET A 37 3.87 3.53 3.32
N PRO A 38 4.90 4.32 3.69
CA PRO A 38 6.21 3.80 4.05
C PRO A 38 6.09 2.66 5.07
N LEU A 39 6.68 1.52 4.71
CA LEU A 39 6.65 0.30 5.50
C LEU A 39 8.04 0.08 6.11
N ASP A 40 8.11 0.07 7.45
CA ASP A 40 9.31 -0.33 8.19
C ASP A 40 9.01 -1.61 8.96
N ALA A 41 9.08 -2.75 8.25
CA ALA A 41 8.74 -4.06 8.79
C ALA A 41 9.76 -5.12 8.36
N GLU A 42 10.15 -5.95 9.33
CA GLU A 42 10.95 -7.15 9.10
C GLU A 42 10.05 -8.39 9.20
N ILE A 43 10.10 -9.24 8.17
CA ILE A 43 9.23 -10.41 8.06
C ILE A 43 10.12 -11.64 7.93
N GLU A 44 10.12 -12.45 8.99
CA GLU A 44 10.96 -13.64 9.04
C GLU A 44 10.55 -14.68 7.99
N ALA A 45 11.52 -15.50 7.58
CA ALA A 45 11.29 -16.62 6.68
C ALA A 45 10.23 -17.59 7.24
N GLY A 46 9.40 -18.15 6.35
CA GLY A 46 8.28 -19.02 6.72
C GLY A 46 6.95 -18.29 6.86
N ASN A 47 6.95 -16.96 6.93
CA ASN A 47 5.75 -16.13 6.81
C ASN A 47 5.32 -15.96 5.34
N ARG A 48 4.08 -15.49 5.14
CA ARG A 48 3.52 -15.23 3.81
C ARG A 48 2.88 -13.86 3.77
N PHE A 49 3.04 -13.19 2.64
CA PHE A 49 2.29 -11.97 2.34
C PHE A 49 0.88 -12.31 1.87
N ARG A 50 -0.08 -11.47 2.27
CA ARG A 50 -1.45 -11.48 1.74
C ARG A 50 -1.81 -10.06 1.37
N LEU A 51 -2.01 -9.82 0.07
CA LEU A 51 -2.61 -8.58 -0.42
C LEU A 51 -4.13 -8.74 -0.42
N SER A 52 -4.82 -7.86 0.29
CA SER A 52 -6.27 -7.76 0.28
C SER A 52 -6.68 -6.50 -0.48
N LEU A 53 -7.56 -6.63 -1.47
CA LEU A 53 -8.09 -5.53 -2.26
C LEU A 53 -9.54 -5.29 -1.88
N LEU A 54 -9.88 -4.06 -1.52
CA LEU A 54 -11.23 -3.65 -1.12
C LEU A 54 -11.57 -2.32 -1.82
N SER A 55 -12.85 -2.13 -2.15
CA SER A 55 -13.33 -0.87 -2.75
C SER A 55 -13.57 0.24 -1.73
N THR A 56 -13.62 -0.12 -0.45
CA THR A 56 -13.77 0.76 0.72
C THR A 56 -13.27 0.02 1.95
N GLY A 57 -12.86 0.73 3.00
CA GLY A 57 -12.37 0.14 4.24
C GLY A 57 -11.58 1.13 5.08
N GLU A 58 -11.21 0.68 6.28
CA GLU A 58 -10.47 1.48 7.28
C GLU A 58 -11.15 2.84 7.58
N ASP A 59 -10.39 3.80 8.11
CA ASP A 59 -10.89 5.12 8.54
C ASP A 59 -11.11 6.12 7.37
N TYR A 60 -11.30 5.62 6.14
CA TYR A 60 -11.48 6.47 4.97
C TYR A 60 -12.96 6.68 4.64
N LEU A 61 -13.29 7.91 4.27
CA LEU A 61 -14.62 8.23 3.76
C LEU A 61 -14.83 7.54 2.40
N PRO A 62 -15.99 6.91 2.17
CA PRO A 62 -16.32 6.37 0.86
C PRO A 62 -16.28 7.45 -0.21
N ALA A 63 -15.89 7.08 -1.43
CA ALA A 63 -15.99 7.98 -2.57
C ALA A 63 -17.44 8.44 -2.76
N SER A 64 -17.65 9.72 -3.08
CA SER A 64 -18.98 10.29 -3.35
C SER A 64 -19.67 9.66 -4.56
N THR A 65 -18.91 8.97 -5.40
CA THR A 65 -19.36 8.20 -6.57
C THR A 65 -18.55 6.92 -6.66
N SER A 66 -19.21 5.79 -6.94
CA SER A 66 -18.56 4.50 -7.13
C SER A 66 -19.04 3.81 -8.40
N SER A 67 -18.24 2.89 -8.91
CA SER A 67 -18.57 2.02 -10.04
C SER A 67 -18.06 0.62 -9.75
N VAL A 68 -18.64 -0.38 -10.44
CA VAL A 68 -18.12 -1.75 -10.41
C VAL A 68 -16.82 -1.78 -11.20
N VAL A 69 -15.80 -2.39 -10.61
CA VAL A 69 -14.50 -2.65 -11.25
C VAL A 69 -14.11 -4.10 -11.03
N PHE A 70 -13.31 -4.62 -11.96
CA PHE A 70 -12.76 -5.96 -11.88
C PHE A 70 -11.24 -5.88 -11.85
N ILE A 71 -10.61 -6.74 -11.06
CA ILE A 71 -9.16 -6.87 -11.05
C ILE A 71 -8.76 -7.79 -12.19
N GLN A 72 -7.94 -7.28 -13.10
CA GLN A 72 -7.33 -8.08 -14.15
C GLN A 72 -5.97 -8.58 -13.66
N GLU A 73 -5.83 -9.90 -13.51
CA GLU A 73 -4.55 -10.55 -13.23
C GLU A 73 -3.69 -10.61 -14.50
N GLY A 74 -2.36 -10.60 -14.34
CA GLY A 74 -1.42 -10.68 -15.46
C GLY A 74 -0.06 -10.09 -15.12
N GLU A 75 0.84 -10.05 -16.10
CA GLU A 75 2.23 -9.60 -15.93
C GLU A 75 2.35 -8.15 -15.44
N THR A 76 1.34 -7.31 -15.72
CA THR A 76 1.31 -5.90 -15.30
C THR A 76 0.68 -5.69 -13.92
N SER A 77 0.16 -6.75 -13.28
CA SER A 77 -0.47 -6.71 -11.97
C SER A 77 0.51 -7.27 -10.93
N THR A 78 1.39 -6.40 -10.44
CA THR A 78 2.51 -6.78 -9.57
C THR A 78 2.47 -6.03 -8.25
N LEU A 79 2.79 -6.71 -7.16
CA LEU A 79 3.18 -6.06 -5.90
C LEU A 79 4.69 -5.93 -5.88
N GLN A 80 5.18 -4.69 -5.89
CA GLN A 80 6.60 -4.38 -5.77
C GLN A 80 6.89 -4.02 -4.32
N LEU A 81 7.84 -4.71 -3.71
CA LEU A 81 8.29 -4.46 -2.34
C LEU A 81 9.80 -4.25 -2.37
N ASP A 82 10.25 -3.17 -1.76
CA ASP A 82 11.66 -3.00 -1.49
C ASP A 82 12.10 -3.99 -0.41
N THR A 83 13.31 -4.51 -0.59
CA THR A 83 13.94 -5.42 0.38
C THR A 83 15.20 -4.76 0.91
N PHE A 84 15.59 -5.11 2.13
CA PHE A 84 16.80 -4.61 2.76
C PHE A 84 17.72 -5.76 3.16
N ASN A 85 19.02 -5.48 3.28
CA ASN A 85 19.98 -6.40 3.87
C ASN A 85 19.91 -6.29 5.40
N PRO A 86 19.53 -7.35 6.13
CA PRO A 86 19.47 -7.30 7.59
C PRO A 86 20.81 -7.00 8.25
N ASN A 87 21.94 -7.26 7.59
CA ASN A 87 23.27 -6.95 8.13
C ASN A 87 23.61 -5.45 8.10
N ASP A 88 22.99 -4.71 7.17
CA ASP A 88 23.23 -3.27 6.99
C ASP A 88 22.15 -2.42 7.68
N ARG A 89 21.26 -3.06 8.45
CA ARG A 89 20.10 -2.40 9.05
C ARG A 89 20.51 -1.33 10.05
N ARG A 90 19.85 -0.18 9.97
CA ARG A 90 20.04 0.95 10.89
C ARG A 90 18.74 1.22 11.61
N TYR A 91 18.65 0.77 12.86
CA TYR A 91 17.52 1.15 13.69
C TYR A 91 17.77 2.49 14.36
N PHE A 92 16.71 3.29 14.44
CA PHE A 92 16.69 4.39 15.39
C PHE A 92 16.82 3.80 16.80
N THR A 93 17.91 4.12 17.49
CA THR A 93 18.06 3.77 18.90
C THR A 93 17.42 4.89 19.71
N PRO A 94 16.25 4.65 20.36
CA PRO A 94 15.62 5.68 21.15
C PRO A 94 16.55 6.10 22.30
N PRO A 95 16.56 7.39 22.68
CA PRO A 95 17.36 7.84 23.81
C PRO A 95 16.90 7.10 25.07
N THR A 96 17.87 6.59 25.83
CA THR A 96 17.59 6.04 27.15
C THR A 96 17.29 7.17 28.11
N CYS A 97 16.18 7.06 28.84
CA CYS A 97 15.86 7.97 29.93
C CYS A 97 16.98 7.89 31.00
N THR A 98 17.69 9.00 31.24
CA THR A 98 18.80 9.07 32.23
C THR A 98 18.40 9.74 33.54
N HIS A 99 17.11 10.01 33.74
CA HIS A 99 16.60 10.62 34.96
C HIS A 99 16.49 9.57 36.07
N GLU A 100 16.58 9.98 37.34
CA GLU A 100 16.41 9.09 38.50
C GLU A 100 14.97 8.54 38.70
N LEU A 101 14.03 8.97 37.85
CA LEU A 101 12.59 8.65 37.95
C LEU A 101 12.08 7.85 36.73
N CYS A 102 12.99 7.43 35.85
CA CYS A 102 12.74 6.28 35.01
C CYS A 102 12.80 5.02 35.92
#